data_AF-M6DEU3-F1
#
_entry.id   AF-M6DEU3-F1
#
_cell.length_a   1.000
_cell.length_b   1.000
_cell.length_c   1.000
_cell.angle_alpha   90.00
_cell.angle_beta   90.00
_cell.angle_gamma   90.00
#
_symmetry.space_group_name_H-M   'P 1'
#
loop_
_entity.id
_entity.type
_entity.pdbx_description
1 polymer ?
#
loop_
_entity_poly.entity_id
_entity_poly.type
_entity_poly.pdbx_seq_one_letter_code
_entity_poly.pdbx_strand_id
1 'polypeptide(L)'
;MNRICFVLLLLTITACKNKEVHLGVEPSEVVVSSFLSEGETTYSGNKLFDDFLDPWCEGTNTEGIGETITLNFPDKKVIDSFLIKNGYAYGKLFSNNNRVKDIEVEEANGKKYNFTIIDQPESSVIRFPEKLETDRLKFIILSVYKGKANDTCISEISINSNEILSDSFDENAITKKEADLRKAKEELEYKKETAGNDIELTYTNADSQTKTDFSLTLEGISDASKVSGNASISLVEDKIFVEYAHTWHLSCDSWTRSDKTIKVRCSVREDLDPGYVEPGKKDGIYRDKKIGYRFINIDMASKTWVFERENGQVEKLGQDLKIISTNIFEFNN
;
A
#
# COMPACT_ATOMS: atom_id res chain seq x y z
N MET A 1 -46.88 -26.27 19.39
CA MET A 1 -46.66 -26.51 17.95
C MET A 1 -45.70 -25.43 17.45
N ASN A 2 -44.39 -25.62 17.55
CA ASN A 2 -43.54 -26.26 16.53
C ASN A 2 -43.84 -25.78 15.11
N ARG A 3 -43.01 -24.85 14.59
CA ARG A 3 -42.26 -25.04 13.34
C ARG A 3 -40.94 -24.28 13.39
N ILE A 4 -39.88 -25.07 13.56
CA ILE A 4 -38.51 -24.79 13.16
C ILE A 4 -38.51 -24.52 11.65
N CYS A 5 -37.84 -23.45 11.22
CA CYS A 5 -37.34 -23.37 9.85
C CYS A 5 -35.88 -22.94 9.90
N PHE A 6 -35.00 -23.95 9.78
CA PHE A 6 -33.60 -23.80 9.44
C PHE A 6 -33.50 -23.10 8.08
N VAL A 7 -32.80 -21.97 8.02
CA VAL A 7 -32.08 -21.56 6.81
C VAL A 7 -30.63 -21.42 7.22
N LEU A 8 -29.91 -22.52 7.03
CA LEU A 8 -28.46 -22.56 6.97
C LEU A 8 -28.09 -22.10 5.56
N LEU A 9 -27.49 -20.92 5.39
CA LEU A 9 -26.75 -20.62 4.16
C LEU A 9 -25.54 -19.72 4.44
N LEU A 10 -24.41 -20.41 4.51
CA LEU A 10 -23.03 -20.00 4.26
C LEU A 10 -22.53 -18.70 4.87
N LEU A 11 -21.82 -18.89 6.00
CA LEU A 11 -20.52 -18.25 6.25
C LEU A 11 -19.67 -18.26 4.97
N THR A 12 -19.62 -17.13 4.26
CA THR A 12 -18.38 -16.67 3.66
C THR A 12 -17.91 -15.50 4.50
N ILE A 13 -17.19 -15.82 5.58
CA ILE A 13 -16.19 -14.89 6.10
C ILE A 13 -15.13 -14.82 5.00
N THR A 14 -15.40 -14.03 3.96
CA THR A 14 -14.30 -13.51 3.15
C THR A 14 -13.50 -12.70 4.15
N ALA A 15 -12.32 -13.21 4.49
CA ALA A 15 -11.35 -12.51 5.29
C ALA A 15 -10.98 -11.21 4.56
N CYS A 16 -11.80 -10.17 4.74
CA CYS A 16 -11.26 -8.84 4.86
C CYS A 16 -10.41 -8.97 6.11
N LYS A 17 -9.11 -9.19 5.93
CA LYS A 17 -8.13 -8.86 6.95
C LYS A 17 -8.51 -7.42 7.32
N ASN A 18 -9.20 -7.23 8.43
CA ASN A 18 -9.25 -5.94 9.07
C ASN A 18 -7.78 -5.57 9.15
N LYS A 19 -7.37 -4.59 8.36
CA LYS A 19 -6.08 -3.96 8.54
C LYS A 19 -6.26 -3.31 9.90
N GLU A 20 -5.84 -4.00 10.95
CA GLU A 20 -5.67 -3.40 12.26
C GLU A 20 -4.81 -2.18 11.97
N VAL A 21 -5.44 -1.00 11.99
CA VAL A 21 -4.73 0.26 11.90
C VAL A 21 -4.05 0.37 13.25
N HIS A 22 -2.86 -0.22 13.34
CA HIS A 22 -1.99 -0.08 14.48
C HIS A 22 -1.59 1.38 14.55
N LEU A 23 -2.21 2.12 15.47
CA LEU A 23 -1.70 3.43 15.88
C LEU A 23 -0.42 3.13 16.68
N GLY A 24 0.72 3.17 15.98
CA GLY A 24 2.03 3.05 16.60
C GLY A 24 2.17 4.11 17.67
N VAL A 25 2.50 3.71 18.89
CA VAL A 25 2.85 4.62 19.97
C VAL A 25 4.32 4.94 19.83
N GLU A 26 4.62 6.19 19.49
CA GLU A 26 5.99 6.68 19.50
C GLU A 26 6.44 6.98 20.94
N PRO A 27 7.61 6.49 21.36
CA PRO A 27 8.20 6.86 22.64
C PRO A 27 8.68 8.32 22.62
N SER A 28 8.53 9.02 23.73
CA SER A 28 9.13 10.35 23.91
C SER A 28 10.67 10.28 24.05
N GLU A 29 11.20 9.14 24.47
CA GLU A 29 12.64 8.92 24.62
C GLU A 29 12.97 7.44 24.44
N VAL A 30 14.10 7.18 23.78
CA VAL A 30 14.68 5.84 23.60
C VAL A 30 16.07 5.82 24.24
N VAL A 31 16.25 5.00 25.27
CA VAL A 31 17.53 4.84 25.98
C VAL A 31 18.06 3.43 25.75
N VAL A 32 19.24 3.31 25.15
CA VAL A 32 19.92 2.01 24.95
C VAL A 32 21.14 1.89 25.86
N SER A 33 21.49 0.68 26.28
CA SER A 33 22.67 0.44 27.12
C SER A 33 23.98 0.72 26.39
N SER A 34 24.02 0.43 25.09
CA SER A 34 25.14 0.73 24.20
C SER A 34 24.65 0.87 22.76
N PHE A 35 25.54 1.32 21.88
CA PHE A 35 25.32 1.30 20.44
C PHE A 35 26.66 1.24 19.69
N LEU A 36 26.67 0.59 18.53
CA LEU A 36 27.83 0.46 17.67
C LEU A 36 28.06 1.77 16.88
N SER A 37 29.34 2.13 16.73
CA SER A 37 29.77 3.17 15.79
C SER A 37 30.88 2.63 14.91
N GLU A 38 30.68 2.65 13.60
CA GLU A 38 31.64 2.16 12.60
C GLU A 38 31.89 3.26 11.56
N GLY A 39 33.09 3.84 11.58
CA GLY A 39 33.42 4.97 10.73
C GLY A 39 32.52 6.17 11.03
N GLU A 40 31.77 6.63 10.03
CA GLU A 40 30.82 7.74 10.15
C GLU A 40 29.38 7.27 10.48
N THR A 41 29.14 5.96 10.52
CA THR A 41 27.82 5.39 10.79
C THR A 41 27.66 5.08 12.27
N THR A 42 26.51 5.49 12.84
CA THR A 42 26.12 5.19 14.22
C THR A 42 24.80 4.42 14.23
N TYR A 43 24.79 3.25 14.88
CA TYR A 43 23.64 2.36 14.99
C TYR A 43 22.93 2.55 16.34
N SER A 44 22.57 3.80 16.66
CA SER A 44 21.99 4.21 17.94
C SER A 44 20.50 3.88 18.09
N GLY A 45 19.95 4.01 19.30
CA GLY A 45 18.56 3.60 19.61
C GLY A 45 17.48 4.30 18.79
N ASN A 46 17.73 5.51 18.28
CA ASN A 46 16.80 6.23 17.38
C ASN A 46 16.59 5.50 16.04
N LYS A 47 17.48 4.58 15.67
CA LYS A 47 17.35 3.74 14.47
C LYS A 47 16.22 2.71 14.57
N LEU A 48 15.76 2.41 15.78
CA LEU A 48 14.64 1.48 15.99
C LEU A 48 13.28 1.99 15.50
N PHE A 49 13.19 3.28 15.13
CA PHE A 49 11.96 4.00 14.79
C PHE A 49 12.13 4.85 13.53
N ASP A 50 13.06 4.50 12.64
CA ASP A 50 13.38 5.29 11.43
C ASP A 50 12.79 4.72 10.13
N ASP A 51 11.66 4.01 10.23
CA ASP A 51 10.96 3.35 9.12
C ASP A 51 11.84 2.31 8.40
N PHE A 52 12.54 1.47 9.18
CA PHE A 52 13.38 0.37 8.70
C PHE A 52 14.62 0.79 7.87
N LEU A 53 15.12 2.02 8.02
CA LEU A 53 16.28 2.47 7.24
C LEU A 53 17.57 1.81 7.74
N ASP A 54 17.87 1.95 9.03
CA ASP A 54 19.06 1.38 9.65
C ASP A 54 18.71 0.65 10.95
N PRO A 55 19.47 -0.38 11.37
CA PRO A 55 19.22 -1.03 12.65
C PRO A 55 19.86 -0.27 13.82
N TRP A 56 19.35 -0.52 15.03
CA TRP A 56 20.19 -0.43 16.22
C TRP A 56 21.07 -1.68 16.30
N CYS A 57 22.34 -1.49 16.63
CA CYS A 57 23.27 -2.57 16.94
C CYS A 57 23.96 -2.23 18.26
N GLU A 58 24.07 -3.20 19.16
CA GLU A 58 24.82 -3.01 20.40
C GLU A 58 26.31 -2.78 20.13
N GLY A 59 26.98 -2.02 21.00
CA GLY A 59 28.36 -1.57 20.82
C GLY A 59 29.36 -2.18 21.80
N THR A 60 29.05 -3.33 22.39
CA THR A 60 29.91 -4.01 23.35
C THR A 60 30.80 -5.05 22.64
N ASN A 61 31.82 -5.55 23.34
CA ASN A 61 32.60 -6.70 22.85
C ASN A 61 31.94 -8.05 23.17
N THR A 62 30.66 -8.06 23.53
CA THR A 62 29.90 -9.26 23.90
C THR A 62 28.94 -9.65 22.79
N GLU A 63 28.19 -10.75 22.97
CA GLU A 63 27.17 -11.17 22.00
C GLU A 63 25.86 -10.35 22.14
N GLY A 64 25.85 -9.28 22.94
CA GLY A 64 24.66 -8.46 23.22
C GLY A 64 23.73 -9.00 24.31
N ILE A 65 24.06 -10.12 24.95
CA ILE A 65 23.27 -10.66 26.08
C ILE A 65 23.38 -9.70 27.28
N GLY A 66 22.23 -9.30 27.81
CA GLY A 66 22.10 -8.33 28.90
C GLY A 66 21.95 -6.88 28.43
N GLU A 67 22.13 -6.61 27.13
CA GLU A 67 21.89 -5.28 26.57
C GLU A 67 20.40 -4.94 26.63
N THR A 68 20.12 -3.63 26.74
CA THR A 68 18.78 -3.13 27.03
C THR A 68 18.36 -1.99 26.13
N ILE A 69 17.07 -1.96 25.81
CA ILE A 69 16.40 -0.85 25.14
C ILE A 69 15.26 -0.42 26.06
N THR A 70 15.25 0.84 26.48
CA THR A 70 14.19 1.41 27.31
C THR A 70 13.42 2.44 26.49
N LEU A 71 12.12 2.25 26.41
CA LEU A 71 11.18 3.17 25.79
C LEU A 71 10.42 3.91 26.90
N ASN A 72 10.51 5.23 26.91
CA ASN A 72 9.72 6.08 27.81
C ASN A 72 8.62 6.77 27.00
N PHE A 73 7.41 6.78 27.53
CA PHE A 73 6.25 7.46 26.96
C PHE A 73 5.93 8.71 27.78
N PRO A 74 5.35 9.76 27.16
CA PRO A 74 5.04 11.01 27.87
C PRO A 74 3.92 10.85 28.91
N ASP A 75 3.08 9.83 28.75
CA ASP A 75 1.98 9.45 29.61
C ASP A 75 1.78 7.92 29.55
N LYS A 76 1.07 7.37 30.53
CA LYS A 76 0.77 5.93 30.56
C LYS A 76 -0.02 5.50 29.33
N LYS A 77 0.41 4.42 28.69
CA LYS A 77 -0.23 3.84 27.51
C LYS A 77 -0.81 2.47 27.81
N VAL A 78 -1.92 2.17 27.14
CA VAL A 78 -2.54 0.83 27.14
C VAL A 78 -1.93 0.02 25.99
N ILE A 79 -0.91 -0.77 26.29
CA ILE A 79 -0.12 -1.53 25.32
C ILE A 79 -0.57 -3.00 25.34
N ASP A 80 -0.85 -3.59 24.18
CA ASP A 80 -1.21 -5.01 24.10
C ASP A 80 -0.21 -5.87 23.33
N SER A 81 0.63 -5.24 22.51
CA SER A 81 1.60 -5.92 21.69
C SER A 81 2.73 -4.99 21.27
N PHE A 82 3.82 -5.60 20.85
CA PHE A 82 4.89 -4.92 20.14
C PHE A 82 5.22 -5.69 18.87
N LEU A 83 5.64 -4.95 17.85
CA LEU A 83 6.26 -5.48 16.65
C LEU A 83 7.77 -5.38 16.80
N ILE A 84 8.48 -6.40 16.32
CA ILE A 84 9.93 -6.41 16.23
C ILE A 84 10.38 -6.90 14.85
N LYS A 85 11.31 -6.17 14.22
CA LYS A 85 12.05 -6.65 13.04
C LYS A 85 13.46 -7.01 13.48
N ASN A 86 13.71 -8.30 13.59
CA ASN A 86 14.88 -8.83 14.28
C ASN A 86 16.15 -8.79 13.41
N GLY A 87 17.32 -8.66 14.05
CA GLY A 87 18.61 -8.67 13.37
C GLY A 87 18.87 -7.42 12.54
N TYR A 88 19.99 -7.43 11.81
CA TYR A 88 20.21 -6.53 10.67
C TYR A 88 19.43 -7.12 9.48
N ALA A 89 18.15 -6.78 9.34
CA ALA A 89 17.20 -7.46 8.46
C ALA A 89 17.36 -7.09 6.97
N TYR A 90 18.59 -7.17 6.45
CA TYR A 90 18.95 -6.89 5.07
C TYR A 90 19.90 -7.95 4.49
N GLY A 91 19.42 -8.72 3.51
CA GLY A 91 20.21 -9.68 2.74
C GLY A 91 21.05 -10.61 3.62
N LYS A 92 22.37 -10.66 3.38
CA LYS A 92 23.30 -11.53 4.13
C LYS A 92 23.57 -11.02 5.55
N LEU A 93 23.34 -9.74 5.84
CA LEU A 93 23.61 -9.14 7.15
C LEU A 93 22.75 -9.78 8.23
N PHE A 94 21.52 -10.18 7.90
CA PHE A 94 20.63 -10.89 8.83
C PHE A 94 21.28 -12.15 9.40
N SER A 95 21.84 -12.99 8.51
CA SER A 95 22.53 -14.21 8.91
C SER A 95 23.94 -13.98 9.48
N ASN A 96 24.56 -12.84 9.16
CA ASN A 96 25.92 -12.53 9.58
C ASN A 96 25.95 -11.91 10.99
N ASN A 97 25.01 -11.05 11.36
CA ASN A 97 24.93 -10.50 12.71
C ASN A 97 24.17 -11.44 13.65
N ASN A 98 24.38 -11.25 14.95
CA ASN A 98 23.54 -11.89 15.95
C ASN A 98 22.12 -11.31 15.88
N ARG A 99 21.14 -12.15 16.20
CA ARG A 99 19.72 -11.82 16.20
C ARG A 99 19.15 -12.18 17.55
N VAL A 100 18.22 -11.40 18.09
CA VAL A 100 17.65 -11.68 19.41
C VAL A 100 16.85 -12.98 19.35
N LYS A 101 17.08 -13.88 20.31
CA LYS A 101 16.31 -15.13 20.43
C LYS A 101 15.31 -15.05 21.57
N ASP A 102 15.76 -14.73 22.77
CA ASP A 102 14.90 -14.56 23.94
C ASP A 102 15.04 -13.14 24.48
N ILE A 103 13.91 -12.52 24.83
CA ILE A 103 13.84 -11.17 25.37
C ILE A 103 12.96 -11.14 26.63
N GLU A 104 13.39 -10.40 27.65
CA GLU A 104 12.56 -10.01 28.79
C GLU A 104 12.09 -8.56 28.59
N VAL A 105 10.81 -8.32 28.81
CA VAL A 105 10.22 -6.98 28.80
C VAL A 105 9.74 -6.65 30.20
N GLU A 106 10.28 -5.59 30.79
CA GLU A 106 9.96 -5.09 32.13
C GLU A 106 9.14 -3.79 32.07
N GLU A 107 8.01 -3.73 32.77
CA GLU A 107 7.18 -2.53 32.91
C GLU A 107 7.77 -1.50 33.89
N ALA A 108 7.17 -0.31 33.97
CA ALA A 108 7.49 0.69 35.00
C ALA A 108 7.33 0.13 36.44
N ASN A 109 6.33 -0.73 36.67
CA ASN A 109 6.05 -1.33 37.97
C ASN A 109 6.97 -2.53 38.34
N GLY A 110 7.90 -2.91 37.44
CA GLY A 110 8.84 -4.02 37.63
C GLY A 110 8.32 -5.41 37.23
N LYS A 111 7.09 -5.54 36.72
CA LYS A 111 6.55 -6.78 36.16
C LYS A 111 7.28 -7.14 34.87
N LYS A 112 7.58 -8.44 34.70
CA LYS A 112 8.43 -8.96 33.63
C LYS A 112 7.68 -9.97 32.77
N TYR A 113 7.96 -9.94 31.47
CA TYR A 113 7.39 -10.85 30.47
C TYR A 113 8.50 -11.39 29.57
N ASN A 114 8.56 -12.71 29.39
CA ASN A 114 9.58 -13.35 28.55
C ASN A 114 8.98 -13.82 27.23
N PHE A 115 9.67 -13.53 26.14
CA PHE A 115 9.26 -13.91 24.79
C PHE A 115 10.41 -14.52 24.01
N THR A 116 10.10 -15.50 23.17
CA THR A 116 11.03 -16.02 22.16
C THR A 116 10.68 -15.43 20.81
N ILE A 117 11.67 -14.85 20.13
CA ILE A 117 11.55 -14.24 18.81
C ILE A 117 11.83 -15.31 17.75
N ILE A 118 11.04 -15.33 16.68
CA ILE A 118 11.27 -16.26 15.56
C ILE A 118 12.51 -15.82 14.77
N ASP A 119 13.37 -16.75 14.38
CA ASP A 119 14.58 -16.48 13.59
C ASP A 119 14.22 -16.25 12.10
N GLN A 120 13.67 -15.09 11.79
CA GLN A 120 13.30 -14.68 10.43
C GLN A 120 13.51 -13.17 10.21
N PRO A 121 13.81 -12.71 8.97
CA PRO A 121 14.01 -11.30 8.65
C PRO A 121 12.69 -10.50 8.59
N GLU A 122 11.55 -11.17 8.48
CA GLU A 122 10.23 -10.56 8.53
C GLU A 122 9.84 -10.10 9.94
N SER A 123 9.09 -9.01 10.02
CA SER A 123 8.57 -8.49 11.28
C SER A 123 7.65 -9.50 11.98
N SER A 124 7.77 -9.57 13.31
CA SER A 124 6.93 -10.41 14.17
C SER A 124 6.15 -9.54 15.14
N VAL A 125 4.85 -9.83 15.29
CA VAL A 125 4.00 -9.18 16.31
C VAL A 125 3.88 -10.09 17.52
N ILE A 126 4.30 -9.59 18.68
CA ILE A 126 4.31 -10.31 19.95
C ILE A 126 3.28 -9.67 20.87
N ARG A 127 2.33 -10.48 21.33
CA ARG A 127 1.24 -10.04 22.22
C ARG A 127 1.60 -10.32 23.67
N PHE A 128 1.38 -9.33 24.53
CA PHE A 128 1.42 -9.54 25.97
C PHE A 128 0.23 -10.43 26.39
N PRO A 129 0.38 -11.23 27.46
CA PRO A 129 -0.71 -12.08 27.96
C PRO A 129 -1.88 -11.26 28.53
N GLU A 130 -1.63 -10.01 28.89
CA GLU A 130 -2.63 -9.04 29.34
C GLU A 130 -2.26 -7.64 28.79
N LYS A 131 -3.22 -6.70 28.82
CA LYS A 131 -2.93 -5.32 28.47
C LYS A 131 -2.09 -4.68 29.57
N LEU A 132 -1.05 -3.96 29.14
CA LEU A 132 -0.12 -3.23 29.99
C LEU A 132 -0.60 -1.79 30.10
N GLU A 133 -0.65 -1.22 31.31
CA GLU A 133 -0.87 0.20 31.52
C GLU A 133 0.42 0.82 32.09
N THR A 134 1.29 1.29 31.20
CA THR A 134 2.66 1.68 31.56
C THR A 134 3.14 2.88 30.74
N ASP A 135 3.97 3.72 31.35
CA ASP A 135 4.69 4.82 30.71
C ASP A 135 6.15 4.43 30.38
N ARG A 136 6.56 3.20 30.69
CA ARG A 136 7.88 2.67 30.37
C ARG A 136 7.85 1.20 30.00
N LEU A 137 8.60 0.83 28.97
CA LEU A 137 8.97 -0.56 28.66
C LEU A 137 10.48 -0.69 28.56
N LYS A 138 11.06 -1.66 29.29
CA LYS A 138 12.48 -2.00 29.19
C LYS A 138 12.64 -3.39 28.63
N PHE A 139 13.19 -3.49 27.43
CA PHE A 139 13.55 -4.71 26.75
C PHE A 139 14.98 -5.12 27.15
N ILE A 140 15.19 -6.40 27.45
CA ILE A 140 16.46 -6.97 27.90
C ILE A 140 16.74 -8.22 27.09
N ILE A 141 17.88 -8.27 26.41
CA ILE A 141 18.26 -9.43 25.59
C ILE A 141 18.72 -10.56 26.52
N LEU A 142 18.03 -11.70 26.50
CA LEU A 142 18.37 -12.86 27.33
C LEU A 142 19.24 -13.88 26.57
N SER A 143 19.02 -14.02 25.27
CA SER A 143 19.79 -14.93 24.42
C SER A 143 19.72 -14.51 22.95
N VAL A 144 20.64 -15.03 22.12
CA VAL A 144 20.74 -14.69 20.70
C VAL A 144 20.83 -15.93 19.80
N TYR A 145 20.37 -15.79 18.56
CA TYR A 145 20.75 -16.65 17.45
C TYR A 145 22.11 -16.16 16.92
N LYS A 146 23.11 -17.03 17.02
CA LYS A 146 24.48 -16.65 16.70
C LYS A 146 24.69 -16.48 15.19
N GLY A 147 25.27 -15.35 14.81
CA GLY A 147 25.76 -15.04 13.47
C GLY A 147 27.25 -15.36 13.32
N LYS A 148 27.86 -14.75 12.30
CA LYS A 148 29.32 -14.76 12.07
C LYS A 148 30.03 -13.60 12.77
N ALA A 149 29.38 -12.44 12.81
CA ALA A 149 29.76 -11.27 13.57
C ALA A 149 29.18 -11.38 14.99
N ASN A 150 29.81 -10.69 15.93
CA ASN A 150 29.42 -10.76 17.34
C ASN A 150 28.32 -9.76 17.70
N ASP A 151 28.10 -8.76 16.85
CA ASP A 151 27.18 -7.66 17.12
C ASP A 151 25.73 -8.13 17.00
N THR A 152 24.92 -7.85 18.02
CA THR A 152 23.47 -8.06 17.98
C THR A 152 22.75 -6.82 17.50
N CYS A 153 21.89 -6.97 16.51
CA CYS A 153 21.13 -5.87 15.93
C CYS A 153 19.61 -6.12 15.99
N ILE A 154 18.85 -5.03 16.01
CA ILE A 154 17.40 -5.00 15.85
C ILE A 154 17.07 -3.89 14.86
N SER A 155 16.34 -4.22 13.80
CA SER A 155 16.01 -3.26 12.73
C SER A 155 14.84 -2.35 13.08
N GLU A 156 13.91 -2.80 13.92
CA GLU A 156 12.74 -1.99 14.30
C GLU A 156 12.10 -2.54 15.57
N ILE A 157 11.60 -1.65 16.43
CA ILE A 157 10.59 -1.97 17.45
C ILE A 157 9.44 -0.97 17.29
N SER A 158 8.22 -1.48 17.20
CA SER A 158 7.02 -0.62 17.22
C SER A 158 6.06 -1.08 18.30
N ILE A 159 5.44 -0.12 19.00
CA ILE A 159 4.55 -0.39 20.12
C ILE A 159 3.11 -0.19 19.66
N ASN A 160 2.29 -1.22 19.82
CA ASN A 160 0.88 -1.13 19.47
C ASN A 160 0.08 -0.82 20.74
N SER A 161 -0.64 0.31 20.70
CA SER A 161 -1.73 0.52 21.65
C SER A 161 -3.06 0.21 20.98
N ASN A 162 -3.92 -0.47 21.71
CA ASN A 162 -5.35 -0.40 21.49
C ASN A 162 -5.90 0.58 22.53
N GLU A 163 -5.70 1.88 22.31
CA GLU A 163 -6.50 2.91 22.96
C GLU A 163 -7.96 2.75 22.51
N ILE A 164 -8.69 1.84 23.14
CA ILE A 164 -10.10 2.12 23.37
C ILE A 164 -10.07 3.15 24.48
N LEU A 165 -10.18 4.44 24.11
CA LEU A 165 -10.37 5.55 25.04
C LEU A 165 -11.53 5.21 25.98
N SER A 166 -11.20 4.67 27.15
CA SER A 166 -12.13 4.34 28.21
C SER A 166 -11.88 5.28 29.37
N ASP A 167 -12.16 6.58 29.17
CA ASP A 167 -12.34 7.52 30.27
C ASP A 167 -13.32 8.64 29.88
N SER A 168 -14.59 8.21 29.78
CA SER A 168 -15.81 8.89 30.22
C SER A 168 -16.97 8.27 29.45
N PHE A 169 -17.81 7.49 30.14
CA PHE A 169 -19.07 7.02 29.59
C PHE A 169 -20.01 8.23 29.41
N ASP A 170 -19.94 8.88 28.25
CA ASP A 170 -20.96 9.81 27.78
C ASP A 170 -21.79 9.08 26.71
N GLU A 171 -23.02 8.69 27.07
CA GLU A 171 -23.97 8.07 26.14
C GLU A 171 -24.16 8.90 24.86
N ASN A 172 -24.02 10.23 24.94
CA ASN A 172 -24.12 11.13 23.80
C ASN A 172 -22.93 10.99 22.82
N ALA A 173 -21.75 10.64 23.32
CA ALA A 173 -20.57 10.41 22.47
C ALA A 173 -20.68 9.09 21.69
N ILE A 174 -21.36 8.08 22.24
CA ILE A 174 -21.71 6.85 21.51
C ILE A 174 -22.73 7.17 20.42
N THR A 175 -23.80 7.90 20.73
CA THR A 175 -24.79 8.28 19.70
C THR A 175 -24.17 9.13 18.59
N LYS A 176 -23.23 10.01 18.94
CA LYS A 176 -22.48 10.81 17.97
C LYS A 176 -21.52 9.95 17.14
N LYS A 177 -20.76 9.04 17.75
CA LYS A 177 -19.89 8.09 17.01
C LYS A 177 -20.69 7.12 16.14
N GLU A 178 -21.86 6.67 16.59
CA GLU A 178 -22.76 5.82 15.80
C GLU A 178 -23.37 6.59 14.64
N ALA A 179 -23.73 7.87 14.85
CA ALA A 179 -24.19 8.76 13.79
C ALA A 179 -23.06 9.10 12.81
N ASP A 180 -21.84 9.35 13.30
CA ASP A 180 -20.65 9.61 12.48
C ASP A 180 -20.21 8.35 11.73
N LEU A 181 -20.32 7.16 12.34
CA LEU A 181 -20.07 5.88 11.69
C LEU A 181 -21.16 5.56 10.67
N ARG A 182 -22.43 5.86 10.96
CA ARG A 182 -23.52 5.73 9.99
C ARG A 182 -23.31 6.68 8.82
N LYS A 183 -22.95 7.94 9.09
CA LYS A 183 -22.63 8.93 8.06
C LYS A 183 -21.38 8.54 7.27
N ALA A 184 -20.34 8.02 7.91
CA ALA A 184 -19.14 7.53 7.23
C ALA A 184 -19.43 6.26 6.43
N LYS A 185 -20.34 5.40 6.89
CA LYS A 185 -20.82 4.24 6.13
C LYS A 185 -21.68 4.68 4.95
N GLU A 186 -22.59 5.62 5.13
CA GLU A 186 -23.39 6.23 4.06
C GLU A 186 -22.47 6.97 3.08
N GLU A 187 -21.42 7.66 3.52
CA GLU A 187 -20.40 8.29 2.69
C GLU A 187 -19.48 7.26 2.02
N LEU A 188 -19.21 6.10 2.64
CA LEU A 188 -18.46 4.99 2.06
C LEU A 188 -19.30 4.23 1.04
N GLU A 189 -20.60 4.08 1.28
CA GLU A 189 -21.57 3.43 0.42
C GLU A 189 -21.92 4.34 -0.76
N TYR A 190 -22.08 5.64 -0.51
CA TYR A 190 -22.06 6.68 -1.53
C TYR A 190 -20.73 6.70 -2.29
N LYS A 191 -19.57 6.61 -1.61
CA LYS A 191 -18.25 6.47 -2.28
C LYS A 191 -18.04 5.14 -2.98
N LYS A 192 -18.85 4.10 -2.73
CA LYS A 192 -18.86 2.84 -3.49
C LYS A 192 -19.80 2.93 -4.68
N GLU A 193 -20.92 3.66 -4.54
CA GLU A 193 -21.78 4.07 -5.66
C GLU A 193 -21.08 5.08 -6.59
N THR A 194 -20.21 5.94 -6.05
CA THR A 194 -19.39 6.92 -6.78
C THR A 194 -17.92 6.52 -6.89
N ALA A 195 -17.53 5.31 -6.44
CA ALA A 195 -16.20 4.78 -6.71
C ALA A 195 -16.12 4.65 -8.22
N GLY A 196 -15.18 5.40 -8.78
CA GLY A 196 -15.08 5.66 -10.20
C GLY A 196 -15.33 4.40 -11.01
N ASN A 197 -16.13 4.58 -12.05
CA ASN A 197 -16.28 3.70 -13.18
C ASN A 197 -14.97 3.59 -13.95
N ASP A 198 -13.93 3.18 -13.24
CA ASP A 198 -12.54 3.30 -13.65
C ASP A 198 -12.09 1.98 -14.24
N ILE A 199 -11.60 2.07 -15.46
CA ILE A 199 -11.02 0.97 -16.21
C ILE A 199 -9.51 1.24 -16.27
N GLU A 200 -8.72 0.38 -15.62
CA GLU A 200 -7.27 0.38 -15.74
C GLU A 200 -6.86 -0.35 -17.03
N LEU A 201 -6.03 0.31 -17.82
CA LEU A 201 -5.51 -0.18 -19.09
C LEU A 201 -3.99 -0.12 -19.07
N THR A 202 -3.35 -1.17 -19.55
CA THR A 202 -1.90 -1.18 -19.79
C THR A 202 -1.63 -1.16 -21.29
N TYR A 203 -0.95 -0.11 -21.74
CA TYR A 203 -0.36 -0.04 -23.07
C TYR A 203 1.02 -0.69 -23.04
N THR A 204 1.32 -1.54 -24.02
CA THR A 204 2.68 -2.03 -24.23
C THR A 204 3.20 -1.43 -25.53
N ASN A 205 4.40 -0.88 -25.57
CA ASN A 205 5.00 -0.39 -26.81
C ASN A 205 5.50 -1.57 -27.68
N ALA A 206 5.14 -1.64 -28.97
CA ALA A 206 5.48 -2.80 -29.82
C ALA A 206 7.00 -2.94 -30.02
N ASP A 207 7.71 -1.82 -30.14
CA ASP A 207 9.12 -1.82 -30.51
C ASP A 207 10.02 -1.96 -29.28
N SER A 208 9.69 -1.23 -28.20
CA SER A 208 10.50 -1.21 -26.98
C SER A 208 10.03 -2.18 -25.89
N GLN A 209 8.83 -2.75 -26.02
CA GLN A 209 8.19 -3.60 -25.01
C GLN A 209 7.97 -2.91 -23.64
N THR A 210 8.12 -1.58 -23.59
CA THR A 210 7.84 -0.78 -22.39
C THR A 210 6.34 -0.76 -22.11
N LYS A 211 5.96 -0.74 -20.83
CA LYS A 211 4.56 -0.73 -20.40
C LYS A 211 4.20 0.63 -19.77
N THR A 212 3.01 1.11 -20.08
CA THR A 212 2.44 2.35 -19.51
C THR A 212 1.01 2.09 -19.07
N ASP A 213 0.74 2.31 -17.78
CA ASP A 213 -0.59 2.17 -17.19
C ASP A 213 -1.34 3.50 -17.19
N PHE A 214 -2.64 3.43 -17.45
CA PHE A 214 -3.54 4.57 -17.36
C PHE A 214 -4.95 4.14 -16.98
N SER A 215 -5.71 5.06 -16.41
CA SER A 215 -7.09 4.84 -15.96
C SER A 215 -8.06 5.65 -16.80
N LEU A 216 -9.15 5.02 -17.23
CA LEU A 216 -10.28 5.67 -17.87
C LEU A 216 -11.46 5.72 -16.92
N THR A 217 -11.95 6.91 -16.63
CA THR A 217 -13.20 7.11 -15.90
C THR A 217 -14.34 7.30 -16.89
N LEU A 218 -15.35 6.43 -16.83
CA LEU A 218 -16.50 6.45 -17.73
C LEU A 218 -17.77 6.84 -16.97
N GLU A 219 -18.19 8.09 -17.08
CA GLU A 219 -19.34 8.60 -16.33
C GLU A 219 -20.61 7.81 -16.68
N GLY A 220 -21.23 7.20 -15.68
CA GLY A 220 -22.47 6.43 -15.85
C GLY A 220 -22.37 5.07 -16.54
N ILE A 221 -21.17 4.49 -16.78
CA ILE A 221 -21.05 3.15 -17.41
C ILE A 221 -21.69 2.02 -16.59
N SER A 222 -21.81 2.20 -15.28
CA SER A 222 -22.48 1.26 -14.36
C SER A 222 -23.99 1.16 -14.61
N ASP A 223 -24.61 2.16 -15.24
CA ASP A 223 -26.02 2.13 -15.62
C ASP A 223 -26.18 1.33 -16.92
N ALA A 224 -26.76 0.12 -16.81
CA ALA A 224 -27.00 -0.75 -17.95
C ALA A 224 -27.93 -0.14 -19.03
N SER A 225 -28.69 0.91 -18.73
CA SER A 225 -29.51 1.62 -19.72
C SER A 225 -28.74 2.69 -20.51
N LYS A 226 -27.60 3.17 -20.00
CA LYS A 226 -26.79 4.20 -20.68
C LYS A 226 -25.94 3.57 -21.79
N VAL A 227 -26.02 4.16 -22.97
CA VAL A 227 -25.21 3.75 -24.14
C VAL A 227 -24.11 4.75 -24.48
N SER A 228 -24.02 5.87 -23.74
CA SER A 228 -23.00 6.89 -23.90
C SER A 228 -22.86 7.74 -22.65
N GLY A 229 -21.71 8.40 -22.49
CA GLY A 229 -21.45 9.36 -21.42
C GLY A 229 -20.14 10.11 -21.61
N ASN A 230 -19.77 10.92 -20.64
CA ASN A 230 -18.46 11.59 -20.64
C ASN A 230 -17.38 10.61 -20.22
N ALA A 231 -16.19 10.77 -20.80
CA ALA A 231 -15.02 10.02 -20.41
C ALA A 231 -13.90 10.98 -19.99
N SER A 232 -13.04 10.53 -19.08
CA SER A 232 -11.78 11.18 -18.77
C SER A 232 -10.68 10.13 -18.63
N ILE A 233 -9.45 10.56 -18.83
CA ILE A 233 -8.25 9.71 -18.71
C ILE A 233 -7.31 10.31 -17.66
N SER A 234 -6.75 9.44 -16.83
CA SER A 234 -5.67 9.77 -15.90
C SER A 234 -4.46 8.91 -16.23
N LEU A 235 -3.33 9.55 -16.48
CA LEU A 235 -2.05 8.91 -16.79
C LEU A 235 -1.12 9.06 -15.59
N VAL A 236 -0.32 8.05 -15.28
CA VAL A 236 0.65 8.13 -14.16
C VAL A 236 1.73 9.20 -14.42
N GLU A 237 2.11 9.40 -15.70
CA GLU A 237 3.16 10.35 -16.11
C GLU A 237 2.67 11.40 -17.13
N ASP A 238 1.35 11.63 -17.22
CA ASP A 238 0.68 12.51 -18.21
C ASP A 238 0.99 12.20 -19.70
N LYS A 239 1.73 11.12 -19.98
CA LYS A 239 2.35 10.85 -21.29
C LYS A 239 2.33 9.36 -21.62
N ILE A 240 2.24 9.04 -22.90
CA ILE A 240 2.46 7.69 -23.45
C ILE A 240 3.59 7.75 -24.47
N PHE A 241 4.61 6.89 -24.31
CA PHE A 241 5.70 6.74 -25.26
C PHE A 241 5.32 5.74 -26.35
N VAL A 242 5.08 6.25 -27.56
CA VAL A 242 4.57 5.44 -28.67
C VAL A 242 5.70 4.93 -29.56
N GLU A 243 6.76 5.71 -29.71
CA GLU A 243 8.02 5.33 -30.35
C GLU A 243 9.20 6.10 -29.71
N TYR A 244 10.44 5.76 -30.08
CA TYR A 244 11.68 6.32 -29.49
C TYR A 244 11.75 7.86 -29.47
N ALA A 245 10.94 8.56 -30.30
CA ALA A 245 10.90 10.02 -30.39
C ALA A 245 9.47 10.61 -30.34
N HIS A 246 8.44 9.81 -30.05
CA HIS A 246 7.03 10.21 -30.13
C HIS A 246 6.34 10.05 -28.77
N THR A 247 5.95 11.17 -28.17
CA THR A 247 5.16 11.19 -26.94
C THR A 247 3.75 11.65 -27.22
N TRP A 248 2.76 10.87 -26.79
CA TRP A 248 1.35 11.24 -26.90
C TRP A 248 0.79 11.74 -25.58
N HIS A 249 0.05 12.84 -25.68
CA HIS A 249 -0.82 13.40 -24.66
C HIS A 249 -2.26 13.09 -25.06
N LEU A 250 -2.93 12.29 -24.23
CA LEU A 250 -4.31 11.90 -24.46
C LEU A 250 -5.26 12.75 -23.62
N SER A 251 -6.36 13.16 -24.23
CA SER A 251 -7.49 13.74 -23.52
C SER A 251 -8.76 13.12 -24.06
N CYS A 252 -9.44 12.32 -23.25
CA CYS A 252 -10.70 11.67 -23.59
C CYS A 252 -11.88 12.55 -23.18
N ASP A 253 -12.96 12.52 -23.96
CA ASP A 253 -14.13 13.37 -23.76
C ASP A 253 -15.44 12.59 -23.63
N SER A 254 -15.54 11.45 -24.31
CA SER A 254 -16.78 10.72 -24.45
C SER A 254 -16.57 9.23 -24.60
N TRP A 255 -17.56 8.45 -24.18
CA TRP A 255 -17.64 7.03 -24.45
C TRP A 255 -19.00 6.66 -25.02
N THR A 256 -19.00 5.57 -25.78
CA THR A 256 -20.20 4.91 -26.30
C THR A 256 -20.09 3.41 -26.04
N ARG A 257 -21.22 2.74 -25.89
CA ARG A 257 -21.28 1.29 -25.69
C ARG A 257 -22.23 0.67 -26.69
N SER A 258 -21.79 -0.43 -27.26
CA SER A 258 -22.60 -1.30 -28.11
C SER A 258 -22.29 -2.75 -27.74
N ASP A 259 -23.29 -3.47 -27.24
CA ASP A 259 -23.14 -4.85 -26.76
C ASP A 259 -21.99 -4.96 -25.73
N LYS A 260 -21.00 -5.82 -25.96
CA LYS A 260 -19.83 -6.03 -25.08
C LYS A 260 -18.64 -5.12 -25.42
N THR A 261 -18.85 -4.10 -26.26
CA THR A 261 -17.80 -3.18 -26.67
C THR A 261 -18.04 -1.77 -26.13
N ILE A 262 -16.98 -1.17 -25.61
CA ILE A 262 -16.95 0.23 -25.19
C ILE A 262 -15.97 0.95 -26.10
N LYS A 263 -16.40 2.05 -26.70
CA LYS A 263 -15.58 2.91 -27.56
C LYS A 263 -15.43 4.27 -26.90
N VAL A 264 -14.22 4.59 -26.50
CA VAL A 264 -13.86 5.86 -25.84
C VAL A 264 -13.16 6.76 -26.84
N ARG A 265 -13.64 7.97 -27.01
CA ARG A 265 -13.06 8.97 -27.91
C ARG A 265 -12.04 9.81 -27.16
N CYS A 266 -10.84 9.90 -27.73
CA CYS A 266 -9.75 10.69 -27.19
C CYS A 266 -9.11 11.57 -28.25
N SER A 267 -8.84 12.82 -27.91
CA SER A 267 -7.99 13.70 -28.68
C SER A 267 -6.53 13.41 -28.35
N VAL A 268 -5.67 13.45 -29.37
CA VAL A 268 -4.25 13.15 -29.23
C VAL A 268 -3.42 14.35 -29.67
N ARG A 269 -2.50 14.74 -28.80
CA ARG A 269 -1.43 15.71 -29.11
C ARG A 269 -0.09 15.00 -29.01
N GLU A 270 0.81 15.33 -29.90
CA GLU A 270 2.09 14.67 -30.05
C GLU A 270 3.24 15.67 -29.84
N ASP A 271 4.18 15.27 -28.98
CA ASP A 271 5.49 15.89 -28.87
C ASP A 271 6.52 15.03 -29.61
N LEU A 272 7.34 15.68 -30.44
CA LEU A 272 8.49 15.06 -31.09
C LEU A 272 9.78 15.46 -30.36
N ASP A 273 10.67 14.49 -30.15
CA ASP A 273 11.94 14.74 -29.49
C ASP A 273 12.81 15.77 -30.25
N PRO A 274 13.58 16.61 -29.54
CA PRO A 274 14.50 17.56 -30.18
C PRO A 274 15.50 16.84 -31.10
N GLY A 275 15.37 17.06 -32.41
CA GLY A 275 16.23 16.44 -33.43
C GLY A 275 15.55 15.40 -34.31
N TYR A 276 14.30 15.01 -34.02
CA TYR A 276 13.52 14.17 -34.92
C TYR A 276 13.04 14.96 -36.16
N VAL A 277 13.19 14.37 -37.34
CA VAL A 277 12.77 14.96 -38.62
C VAL A 277 11.76 14.02 -39.27
N GLU A 278 10.50 14.41 -39.28
CA GLU A 278 9.43 13.66 -39.96
C GLU A 278 9.76 13.57 -41.47
N PRO A 279 9.75 12.36 -42.09
CA PRO A 279 10.10 12.20 -43.50
C PRO A 279 9.30 13.15 -44.41
N GLY A 280 10.02 14.02 -45.13
CA GLY A 280 9.40 15.02 -46.02
C GLY A 280 9.08 16.36 -45.38
N LYS A 281 9.47 16.61 -44.12
CA LYS A 281 9.37 17.92 -43.46
C LYS A 281 10.72 18.50 -43.08
N LYS A 282 10.75 19.81 -42.81
CA LYS A 282 11.96 20.52 -42.36
C LYS A 282 12.22 20.24 -40.88
N ASP A 283 13.51 20.20 -40.52
CA ASP A 283 14.00 20.13 -39.14
C ASP A 283 13.32 21.18 -38.25
N GLY A 284 12.83 20.74 -37.09
CA GLY A 284 12.19 21.61 -36.12
C GLY A 284 11.80 20.86 -34.84
N ILE A 285 11.75 21.59 -33.72
CA ILE A 285 11.19 21.09 -32.47
C ILE A 285 9.66 21.24 -32.60
N TYR A 286 8.93 20.13 -32.73
CA TYR A 286 7.46 20.15 -32.76
C TYR A 286 6.91 19.71 -31.42
N ARG A 287 6.38 20.66 -30.67
CA ARG A 287 5.68 20.41 -29.39
C ARG A 287 4.18 20.60 -29.58
N ASP A 288 3.40 19.77 -28.92
CA ASP A 288 1.96 19.82 -28.75
C ASP A 288 1.17 19.83 -30.07
N LYS A 289 1.65 19.07 -31.07
CA LYS A 289 0.99 18.96 -32.38
C LYS A 289 -0.27 18.12 -32.23
N LYS A 290 -1.44 18.71 -32.41
CA LYS A 290 -2.70 17.95 -32.47
C LYS A 290 -2.73 17.07 -33.72
N ILE A 291 -2.78 15.75 -33.53
CA ILE A 291 -2.76 14.77 -34.64
C ILE A 291 -4.15 14.21 -34.98
N GLY A 292 -5.18 14.54 -34.19
CA GLY A 292 -6.57 14.18 -34.43
C GLY A 292 -7.19 13.39 -33.27
N TYR A 293 -8.27 12.67 -33.56
CA TYR A 293 -8.88 11.77 -32.60
C TYR A 293 -8.35 10.33 -32.76
N ARG A 294 -8.35 9.62 -31.65
CA ARG A 294 -8.20 8.17 -31.56
C ARG A 294 -9.36 7.63 -30.73
N PHE A 295 -9.69 6.37 -30.99
CA PHE A 295 -10.65 5.65 -30.20
C PHE A 295 -9.94 4.53 -29.44
N ILE A 296 -10.19 4.45 -28.13
CA ILE A 296 -9.83 3.28 -27.33
C ILE A 296 -11.05 2.37 -27.38
N ASN A 297 -10.93 1.26 -28.10
CA ASN A 297 -11.98 0.25 -28.15
C ASN A 297 -11.66 -0.85 -27.16
N ILE A 298 -12.56 -1.07 -26.22
CA ILE A 298 -12.43 -2.04 -25.14
C ILE A 298 -13.44 -3.15 -25.41
N ASP A 299 -12.96 -4.38 -25.51
CA ASP A 299 -13.77 -5.58 -25.60
C ASP A 299 -13.86 -6.22 -24.21
N MET A 300 -15.05 -6.16 -23.63
CA MET A 300 -15.33 -6.66 -22.29
C MET A 300 -15.37 -8.19 -22.24
N ALA A 301 -15.62 -8.86 -23.36
CA ALA A 301 -15.69 -10.32 -23.43
C ALA A 301 -14.29 -10.94 -23.47
N SER A 302 -13.43 -10.44 -24.36
CA SER A 302 -12.04 -10.92 -24.47
C SER A 302 -11.11 -10.29 -23.45
N LYS A 303 -11.57 -9.23 -22.75
CA LYS A 303 -10.77 -8.40 -21.85
C LYS A 303 -9.53 -7.83 -22.54
N THR A 304 -9.72 -7.33 -23.75
CA THR A 304 -8.65 -6.69 -24.54
C THR A 304 -9.08 -5.30 -24.97
N TRP A 305 -8.13 -4.51 -25.47
CA TRP A 305 -8.44 -3.20 -26.00
C TRP A 305 -7.46 -2.81 -27.10
N VAL A 306 -7.84 -1.85 -27.95
CA VAL A 306 -7.00 -1.34 -29.05
C VAL A 306 -7.19 0.16 -29.26
N PHE A 307 -6.15 0.81 -29.79
CA PHE A 307 -6.29 2.13 -30.38
C PHE A 307 -6.79 2.00 -31.83
N GLU A 308 -7.73 2.85 -32.23
CA GLU A 308 -8.26 2.92 -33.59
C GLU A 308 -8.23 4.37 -34.07
N ARG A 309 -7.77 4.56 -35.30
CA ARG A 309 -7.83 5.85 -36.00
C ARG A 309 -9.26 6.16 -36.45
N GLU A 310 -9.54 7.43 -36.75
CA GLU A 310 -10.85 7.84 -37.29
C GLU A 310 -11.23 7.14 -38.61
N ASN A 311 -10.23 6.65 -39.36
CA ASN A 311 -10.44 5.90 -40.60
C ASN A 311 -10.63 4.38 -40.39
N GLY A 312 -10.71 3.90 -39.15
CA GLY A 312 -10.90 2.49 -38.82
C GLY A 312 -9.62 1.65 -38.74
N GLN A 313 -8.44 2.25 -38.97
CA GLN A 313 -7.18 1.53 -38.84
C GLN A 313 -6.84 1.28 -37.37
N VAL A 314 -6.65 0.02 -37.01
CA VAL A 314 -6.26 -0.41 -35.67
C VAL A 314 -4.75 -0.27 -35.48
N GLU A 315 -4.38 0.50 -34.47
CA GLU A 315 -3.03 0.59 -33.92
C GLU A 315 -2.96 -0.48 -32.82
N LYS A 316 -2.34 -1.63 -33.15
CA LYS A 316 -2.16 -2.76 -32.21
C LYS A 316 -1.54 -2.25 -30.91
N LEU A 317 -1.92 -2.79 -29.73
CA LEU A 317 -1.06 -2.96 -28.51
C LEU A 317 -1.74 -3.01 -27.11
N GLY A 318 -3.06 -3.15 -26.96
CA GLY A 318 -3.65 -3.40 -25.63
C GLY A 318 -3.77 -4.89 -25.33
N GLN A 319 -3.00 -5.42 -24.37
CA GLN A 319 -3.10 -6.83 -23.95
C GLN A 319 -3.65 -7.02 -22.54
N ASP A 320 -3.45 -6.05 -21.64
CA ASP A 320 -3.86 -6.17 -20.26
C ASP A 320 -4.98 -5.15 -19.96
N LEU A 321 -6.19 -5.67 -19.68
CA LEU A 321 -7.34 -4.93 -19.18
C LEU A 321 -7.58 -5.31 -17.72
N LYS A 322 -7.55 -4.34 -16.82
CA LYS A 322 -7.92 -4.53 -15.42
C LYS A 322 -9.11 -3.64 -15.09
N ILE A 323 -10.25 -4.29 -14.85
CA ILE A 323 -11.46 -3.59 -14.44
C ILE A 323 -11.45 -3.50 -12.92
N ILE A 324 -11.39 -2.28 -12.39
CA ILE A 324 -11.35 -2.03 -10.94
C ILE A 324 -12.77 -1.99 -10.35
N SER A 325 -13.77 -1.71 -11.18
CA SER A 325 -15.18 -1.66 -10.76
C SER A 325 -15.85 -3.04 -10.84
N THR A 326 -16.41 -3.48 -9.72
CA THR A 326 -17.16 -4.74 -9.62
C THR A 326 -18.53 -4.70 -10.30
N ASN A 327 -19.13 -3.50 -10.43
CA ASN A 327 -20.49 -3.33 -10.97
C ASN A 327 -20.51 -3.39 -12.51
N ILE A 328 -19.36 -3.28 -13.15
CA ILE A 328 -19.21 -3.53 -14.59
C ILE A 328 -19.42 -5.03 -14.89
N PHE A 329 -19.29 -5.95 -13.93
CA PHE A 329 -19.32 -7.40 -14.20
C PHE A 329 -20.71 -8.04 -14.25
N GLU A 330 -21.81 -7.34 -13.96
CA GLU A 330 -23.17 -7.89 -14.07
C GLU A 330 -23.74 -7.80 -15.51
N PHE A 331 -22.89 -7.97 -16.53
CA PHE A 331 -23.34 -8.20 -17.89
C PHE A 331 -23.89 -9.62 -18.01
N ASN A 332 -25.21 -9.76 -17.81
CA ASN A 332 -25.92 -11.03 -17.96
C ASN A 332 -25.59 -11.70 -19.31
N ASN A 333 -25.40 -13.02 -19.23
CA ASN A 333 -25.43 -13.95 -20.37
C ASN A 333 -26.71 -13.78 -21.20
#